data_AF-A0A3J8X1U6-F1
#
_entry.id   AF-A0A3J8X1U6-F1
#
_cell.length_a   1.000
_cell.length_b   1.000
_cell.length_c   1.000
_cell.angle_alpha   90.00
_cell.angle_beta   90.00
_cell.angle_gamma   90.00
#
_symmetry.space_group_name_H-M   'P 1'
#
loop_
_entity.id
_entity.type
_entity.pdbx_description
1 polymer ?
#
loop_
_entity_poly.entity_id
_entity_poly.type
_entity_poly.pdbx_seq_one_letter_code
_entity_poly.pdbx_strand_id
1 'polypeptide(L)'
;YPQKKIFYFETSDAFKQLINVASNIGYDTKNPYTHHGYIHIPGAHDPQLDICPPYIFNDYVHPTQEVHLSFALMLEKFIVNHYSNE
;
A
#
# COMPACT_ATOMS: atom_id res chain seq x y z
N TYR A 1 -36.30 -7.92 6.36
CA TYR A 1 -34.91 -8.15 5.93
C TYR A 1 -33.99 -7.27 6.76
N PRO A 2 -32.83 -7.75 7.27
CA PRO A 2 -31.92 -6.89 8.00
C PRO A 2 -31.38 -5.79 7.07
N GLN A 3 -31.27 -4.58 7.60
CA GLN A 3 -30.70 -3.44 6.87
C GLN A 3 -29.19 -3.66 6.73
N LYS A 4 -28.68 -3.70 5.50
CA LYS A 4 -27.24 -3.81 5.23
C LYS A 4 -26.64 -2.41 5.14
N LYS A 5 -25.63 -2.14 5.96
CA LYS A 5 -24.86 -0.89 5.94
C LYS A 5 -23.64 -1.07 5.04
N ILE A 6 -23.63 -0.38 3.90
CA ILE A 6 -22.57 -0.46 2.89
C ILE A 6 -21.95 0.93 2.76
N PHE A 7 -20.65 1.02 2.98
CA PHE A 7 -19.86 2.24 2.75
C PHE A 7 -18.83 2.01 1.66
N TYR A 8 -18.60 3.03 0.86
CA TYR A 8 -17.62 3.01 -0.22
C TYR A 8 -16.32 3.68 0.23
N PHE A 9 -15.22 2.91 0.19
CA PHE A 9 -13.88 3.42 0.45
C PHE A 9 -13.21 3.72 -0.89
N GLU A 10 -13.02 5.01 -1.19
CA GLU A 10 -12.37 5.47 -2.44
C GLU A 10 -10.87 5.21 -2.39
N THR A 11 -10.46 4.08 -2.96
CA THR A 11 -9.07 3.60 -2.91
C THR A 11 -8.13 4.47 -3.74
N SER A 12 -8.61 5.09 -4.83
CA SER A 12 -7.77 5.92 -5.70
C SER A 12 -7.29 7.16 -4.96
N ASP A 13 -8.18 7.85 -4.26
CA ASP A 13 -7.84 9.06 -3.53
C ASP A 13 -7.00 8.76 -2.28
N ALA A 14 -7.30 7.66 -1.58
CA ALA A 14 -6.45 7.19 -0.48
C ALA A 14 -5.01 6.95 -0.96
N PHE A 15 -4.84 6.29 -2.12
CA PHE A 15 -3.52 6.02 -2.67
C PHE A 15 -2.81 7.29 -3.17
N LYS A 16 -3.53 8.25 -3.78
CA LYS A 16 -2.95 9.57 -4.14
C LYS A 16 -2.42 10.32 -2.93
N GLN A 17 -3.11 10.26 -1.79
CA GLN A 17 -2.62 10.85 -0.54
C GLN A 17 -1.31 10.21 -0.08
N LEU A 18 -1.20 8.87 -0.16
CA LEU A 18 0.04 8.16 0.15
C LEU A 18 1.18 8.58 -0.79
N ILE A 19 0.95 8.64 -2.10
CA ILE A 19 1.94 9.13 -3.08
C ILE A 19 2.42 10.54 -2.73
N ASN A 20 1.50 11.45 -2.40
CA ASN A 20 1.86 12.82 -2.06
C ASN A 20 2.72 12.89 -0.79
N VAL A 21 2.36 12.15 0.26
CA VAL A 21 3.14 12.09 1.50
C VAL A 21 4.52 11.46 1.24
N ALA A 22 4.56 10.30 0.57
CA ALA A 22 5.79 9.59 0.20
C ALA A 22 6.75 10.48 -0.59
N SER A 23 6.23 11.21 -1.59
CA SER A 23 7.02 12.16 -2.38
C SER A 23 7.62 13.30 -1.53
N ASN A 24 6.92 13.73 -0.47
CA ASN A 24 7.40 14.81 0.40
C ASN A 24 8.47 14.35 1.41
N ILE A 25 8.53 13.05 1.70
CA ILE A 25 9.51 12.46 2.62
C ILE A 25 10.68 11.79 1.89
N GLY A 26 10.75 11.90 0.57
CA GLY A 26 11.88 11.45 -0.24
C GLY A 26 11.79 10.03 -0.78
N TYR A 27 10.60 9.41 -0.80
CA TYR A 27 10.42 8.10 -1.42
C TYR A 27 10.36 8.22 -2.95
N ASP A 28 10.85 7.21 -3.66
CA ASP A 28 10.62 7.09 -5.10
C ASP A 28 9.17 6.66 -5.36
N THR A 29 8.44 7.50 -6.09
CA THR A 29 7.03 7.30 -6.44
C THR A 29 6.82 6.97 -7.92
N LYS A 30 7.91 6.89 -8.70
CA LYS A 30 7.88 6.73 -10.16
C LYS A 30 8.45 5.39 -10.60
N ASN A 31 9.42 4.85 -9.86
CA ASN A 31 10.08 3.59 -10.19
C ASN A 31 9.74 2.52 -9.14
N PRO A 32 9.71 1.24 -9.54
CA PRO A 32 9.62 0.15 -8.59
C PRO A 32 10.97 -0.12 -7.92
N TYR A 33 10.95 -0.61 -6.68
CA TYR A 33 12.16 -1.05 -5.97
C TYR A 33 12.84 -2.25 -6.66
N THR A 34 12.04 -3.21 -7.14
CA THR A 34 12.49 -4.39 -7.87
C THR A 34 11.69 -4.59 -9.16
N HIS A 35 12.21 -5.40 -10.08
CA HIS A 35 11.45 -5.75 -11.30
C HIS A 35 10.48 -6.91 -11.11
N HIS A 36 10.74 -7.82 -10.15
CA HIS A 36 10.02 -9.10 -10.00
C HIS A 36 9.58 -9.41 -8.56
N GLY A 37 9.71 -8.45 -7.64
CA GLY A 37 9.45 -8.65 -6.22
C GLY A 37 10.46 -9.59 -5.54
N TYR A 38 10.03 -10.19 -4.44
CA TYR A 38 10.83 -11.14 -3.64
C TYR A 38 10.68 -12.60 -4.09
N ILE A 39 10.32 -12.80 -5.36
CA ILE A 39 10.13 -14.14 -5.91
C ILE A 39 11.48 -14.69 -6.35
N HIS A 40 11.81 -15.90 -5.90
CA HIS A 40 12.96 -16.63 -6.43
C HIS A 40 12.75 -16.96 -7.91
N ILE A 41 13.70 -16.56 -8.75
CA ILE A 41 13.74 -16.94 -10.17
C ILE A 41 14.77 -18.06 -10.31
N PRO A 42 14.40 -19.27 -10.78
CA PRO A 42 15.34 -20.36 -10.99
C PRO A 42 16.53 -19.95 -11.86
N GLY A 43 17.75 -20.15 -11.36
CA GLY A 43 18.98 -19.76 -12.05
C GLY A 43 19.41 -18.31 -11.86
N ALA A 44 18.65 -17.50 -11.12
CA ALA A 44 19.07 -16.20 -10.63
C ALA A 44 19.50 -16.26 -9.16
N HIS A 45 20.25 -15.25 -8.72
CA HIS A 45 20.49 -15.04 -7.29
C HIS A 45 19.18 -14.69 -6.58
N ASP A 46 19.04 -15.17 -5.34
CA ASP A 46 17.91 -14.80 -4.49
C ASP A 46 17.85 -13.27 -4.29
N PRO A 47 16.65 -12.67 -4.37
CA PRO A 47 16.50 -11.25 -4.09
C PRO A 47 16.84 -10.97 -2.62
N GLN A 48 17.68 -9.96 -2.39
CA GLN A 48 17.93 -9.47 -1.05
C GLN A 48 16.64 -8.81 -0.51
N LEU A 49 16.13 -9.35 0.59
CA LEU A 49 14.93 -8.82 1.23
C LEU A 49 15.23 -7.48 1.91
N ASP A 50 14.53 -6.44 1.48
CA ASP A 50 14.43 -5.16 2.19
C ASP A 50 12.95 -4.91 2.54
N ILE A 51 12.63 -4.84 3.83
CA ILE A 51 11.24 -4.69 4.27
C ILE A 51 10.80 -3.22 4.34
N CYS A 52 11.74 -2.27 4.20
CA CYS A 52 11.47 -0.83 4.25
C CYS A 52 12.23 -0.03 3.18
N PRO A 53 12.20 -0.45 1.90
CA PRO A 53 12.83 0.33 0.84
C PRO A 53 12.10 1.67 0.68
N PRO A 54 12.80 2.80 0.43
CA PRO A 54 12.21 4.12 0.27
C PRO A 54 11.53 4.28 -1.11
N TYR A 55 10.60 3.37 -1.41
CA TYR A 55 9.87 3.26 -2.67
C TYR A 55 8.39 3.01 -2.35
N ILE A 56 7.49 3.57 -3.15
CA ILE A 56 6.06 3.27 -2.98
C ILE A 56 5.70 1.88 -3.53
N PHE A 57 6.42 1.44 -4.56
CA PHE A 57 6.16 0.23 -5.31
C PHE A 57 7.29 -0.78 -5.09
N ASN A 58 6.93 -2.00 -4.72
CA ASN A 58 7.85 -3.12 -4.61
C ASN A 58 8.24 -3.66 -5.99
N ASP A 59 7.25 -3.77 -6.88
CA ASP A 59 7.40 -4.08 -8.30
C ASP A 59 6.47 -3.17 -9.11
N TYR A 60 6.30 -3.43 -10.41
CA TYR A 60 5.51 -2.56 -11.28
C TYR A 60 4.04 -2.35 -10.89
N VAL A 61 3.47 -3.18 -10.02
CA VAL A 61 2.04 -3.10 -9.65
C VAL A 61 1.77 -3.22 -8.15
N HIS A 62 2.66 -3.85 -7.38
CA HIS A 62 2.45 -4.10 -5.96
C HIS A 62 3.12 -3.03 -5.09
N PRO A 63 2.40 -2.45 -4.11
CA PRO A 63 3.00 -1.55 -3.13
C PRO A 63 4.04 -2.22 -2.23
N THR A 64 4.91 -1.43 -1.61
CA THR A 64 5.81 -1.92 -0.55
C THR A 64 5.04 -2.23 0.74
N GLN A 65 5.64 -3.01 1.63
CA GLN A 65 5.01 -3.44 2.89
C GLN A 65 4.57 -2.25 3.76
N GLU A 66 5.36 -1.20 3.81
CA GLU A 66 5.05 0.02 4.56
C GLU A 66 3.85 0.78 3.96
N VAL A 67 3.73 0.78 2.64
CA VAL A 67 2.57 1.38 1.95
C VAL A 67 1.32 0.56 2.19
N HIS A 68 1.43 -0.78 2.21
CA HIS A 68 0.33 -1.65 2.62
C HIS A 68 -0.14 -1.36 4.05
N LEU A 69 0.79 -1.21 5.00
CA LEU A 69 0.46 -0.85 6.38
C LEU A 69 -0.25 0.51 6.44
N SER A 70 0.31 1.51 5.76
CA SER A 70 -0.27 2.87 5.74
C SER A 70 -1.69 2.87 5.16
N PHE A 71 -1.92 2.13 4.07
CA PHE A 71 -3.24 1.98 3.47
C PHE A 71 -4.22 1.24 4.41
N ALA A 72 -3.75 0.21 5.11
CA ALA A 72 -4.56 -0.52 6.09
C ALA A 72 -5.00 0.37 7.25
N LEU A 73 -4.14 1.26 7.75
CA LEU A 73 -4.47 2.24 8.79
C LEU A 73 -5.52 3.27 8.30
N MET A 74 -5.44 3.70 7.04
CA MET A 74 -6.46 4.58 6.45
C MET A 74 -7.83 3.88 6.37
N LEU A 75 -7.85 2.60 5.98
CA LEU A 75 -9.06 1.79 5.92
C LEU A 75 -9.63 1.50 7.31
N GLU A 76 -8.78 1.21 8.29
CA GLU A 76 -9.17 1.00 9.68
C GLU A 76 -9.89 2.23 10.25
N LYS A 77 -9.28 3.42 10.09
CA LYS A 77 -9.92 4.69 10.48
C LYS A 77 -11.25 4.92 9.78
N PHE A 78 -11.35 4.58 8.49
CA PHE A 78 -12.60 4.67 7.75
C PHE A 78 -13.67 3.75 8.34
N ILE A 79 -13.33 2.49 8.63
CA ILE A 79 -14.26 1.51 9.22
C ILE A 79 -14.74 2.00 10.58
N VAL A 80 -13.82 2.39 11.47
CA VAL A 80 -14.14 2.87 12.82
C VAL A 80 -15.10 4.06 12.76
N ASN A 81 -14.82 5.07 11.92
CA ASN A 81 -15.66 6.26 11.81
C ASN A 81 -17.09 5.98 11.34
N HIS A 82 -17.31 4.90 10.58
CA HIS A 82 -18.60 4.59 9.98
C HIS A 82 -19.38 3.49 10.72
N TYR A 83 -18.70 2.65 11.50
CA TYR A 83 -19.29 1.50 12.18
C TYR A 83 -19.18 1.53 13.71
N SER A 84 -18.35 2.37 14.33
CA SER A 84 -18.14 2.35 15.79
C SER A 84 -19.05 3.27 16.61
N ASN A 85 -19.89 4.11 15.99
CA ASN A 85 -20.86 4.97 16.69
C ASN A 85 -22.24 4.30 16.87
N GLU A 86 -22.26 3.01 17.18
CA GLU A 86 -23.47 2.26 17.57
C GLU A 86 -23.37 1.84 19.04
#